data_AF-D3IZ12-F1
#
_entry.id   AF-D3IZ12-F1
#
_cell.length_a   1.000
_cell.length_b   1.000
_cell.length_c   1.000
_cell.angle_alpha   90.00
_cell.angle_beta   90.00
_cell.angle_gamma   90.00
#
_symmetry.space_group_name_H-M   'P 1'
#
loop_
_entity.id
_entity.type
_entity.pdbx_description
1 polymer ?
#
loop_
_entity_poly.entity_id
_entity_poly.type
_entity_poly.pdbx_seq_one_letter_code
_entity_poly.pdbx_strand_id
1 'polypeptide(L)'
;MGATTIYVTAIVALIFNVLYLQGATGATFVIQNHCSYTVWAAGIPVGGGQALGQGQSWSVGVPAGTSSGRFWGRTECSFDGSGNGRCSTGDCGGVLSCQLSGQPPATLVEYTLNGGNGNNQDFYDLSVIDGFNVPLSLTPSDGSCQALTCNMDKCPDAYLTPPEPKSHACPSGANYNIILCP
;
A
#
# COMPACT_ATOMS: atom_id res chain seq x y z
N MET A 1 -42.03 44.16 0.96
CA MET A 1 -41.72 43.01 1.85
C MET A 1 -41.55 41.67 1.12
N GLY A 2 -41.76 41.57 -0.21
CA GLY A 2 -41.63 40.30 -0.95
C GLY A 2 -40.25 40.03 -1.57
N ALA A 3 -39.55 41.05 -2.07
CA ALA A 3 -38.28 40.85 -2.77
C ALA A 3 -37.14 40.35 -1.85
N THR A 4 -37.01 40.93 -0.65
CA THR A 4 -35.97 40.56 0.33
C THR A 4 -36.10 39.10 0.79
N THR A 5 -37.32 38.58 0.95
CA THR A 5 -37.60 37.19 1.35
C THR A 5 -37.26 36.19 0.23
N ILE A 6 -37.40 36.59 -1.03
CA ILE A 6 -37.03 35.77 -2.20
C ILE A 6 -35.50 35.63 -2.31
N TYR A 7 -34.74 36.70 -2.03
CA TYR A 7 -33.27 36.63 -2.02
C TYR A 7 -32.74 35.73 -0.90
N VAL A 8 -33.36 35.76 0.29
CA VAL A 8 -32.95 34.94 1.44
C VAL A 8 -33.22 33.46 1.20
N THR A 9 -34.33 33.10 0.57
CA THR A 9 -34.67 31.70 0.24
C THR A 9 -33.77 31.12 -0.87
N ALA A 10 -33.40 31.93 -1.87
CA ALA A 10 -32.49 31.51 -2.94
C ALA A 10 -31.05 31.26 -2.44
N ILE A 11 -30.55 32.05 -1.48
CA ILE A 11 -29.20 31.89 -0.91
C ILE A 11 -29.11 30.63 -0.03
N VAL A 12 -30.16 30.31 0.73
CA VAL A 12 -30.20 29.10 1.59
C VAL A 12 -30.22 27.81 0.75
N ALA A 13 -30.88 27.82 -0.41
CA ALA A 13 -30.88 26.68 -1.34
C ALA A 13 -29.54 26.49 -2.08
N LEU A 14 -28.79 27.58 -2.32
CA LEU A 14 -27.44 27.54 -2.92
C LEU A 14 -26.37 27.03 -1.95
N ILE A 15 -26.56 27.19 -0.64
CA ILE A 15 -25.63 26.68 0.40
C ILE A 15 -25.89 25.19 0.71
N PHE A 16 -27.06 24.65 0.34
CA PHE A 16 -27.41 23.24 0.57
C PHE A 16 -26.96 22.27 -0.53
N ASN A 17 -26.26 22.76 -1.56
CA ASN A 17 -25.51 21.92 -2.49
C ASN A 17 -24.05 21.81 -2.03
N VAL A 18 -23.85 21.33 -0.80
CA VAL A 18 -22.61 20.64 -0.48
C VAL A 18 -22.66 19.35 -1.29
N LEU A 19 -22.05 19.38 -2.47
CA LEU A 19 -21.66 18.18 -3.18
C LEU A 19 -20.79 17.37 -2.21
N TYR A 20 -21.41 16.45 -1.48
CA TYR A 20 -20.70 15.30 -0.96
C TYR A 20 -20.28 14.49 -2.19
N LEU A 21 -19.16 14.90 -2.78
CA LEU A 21 -18.31 13.97 -3.50
C LEU A 21 -17.92 12.94 -2.45
N GLN A 22 -18.66 11.82 -2.39
CA GLN A 22 -18.11 10.60 -1.83
C GLN A 22 -16.98 10.20 -2.79
N GLY A 23 -15.81 10.80 -2.59
CA GLY A 23 -14.59 10.39 -3.25
C GLY A 23 -14.39 8.92 -2.95
N ALA A 24 -14.08 8.14 -3.98
CA ALA A 24 -13.86 6.70 -3.87
C ALA A 24 -12.96 6.41 -2.67
N THR A 25 -13.47 5.66 -1.68
CA THR A 25 -12.76 5.37 -0.44
C THR A 25 -11.55 4.49 -0.76
N GLY A 26 -10.37 5.11 -0.83
CA GLY A 26 -9.10 4.40 -0.92
C GLY A 26 -8.78 3.64 0.37
N ALA A 27 -7.59 3.07 0.43
CA ALA A 27 -7.09 2.39 1.63
C ALA A 27 -5.86 3.12 2.18
N THR A 28 -5.70 3.10 3.50
CA THR A 28 -4.44 3.47 4.13
C THR A 28 -3.63 2.22 4.41
N PHE A 29 -2.39 2.20 3.94
CA PHE A 29 -1.39 1.20 4.30
C PHE A 29 -0.45 1.80 5.33
N VAL A 30 -0.30 1.14 6.48
CA VAL A 30 0.70 1.49 7.49
C VAL A 30 1.80 0.44 7.45
N ILE A 31 3.01 0.84 7.10
CA ILE A 31 4.19 -0.02 7.04
C ILE A 31 5.04 0.25 8.28
N GLN A 32 5.29 -0.77 9.09
CA GLN A 32 6.07 -0.67 10.32
C GLN A 32 7.31 -1.54 10.23
N ASN A 33 8.46 -1.00 10.65
CA ASN A 33 9.69 -1.75 10.70
C ASN A 33 9.93 -2.31 12.10
N HIS A 34 9.74 -3.62 12.29
CA HIS A 34 10.10 -4.32 13.53
C HIS A 34 11.48 -5.00 13.44
N CYS A 35 12.14 -4.94 12.28
CA CYS A 35 13.49 -5.47 12.13
C CYS A 35 14.46 -4.69 13.04
N SER A 36 15.52 -5.37 13.49
CA SER A 36 16.59 -4.75 14.29
C SER A 36 17.54 -3.86 13.46
N TYR A 37 17.20 -3.57 12.21
CA TYR A 37 17.98 -2.80 11.24
C TYR A 37 17.06 -1.90 10.41
N THR A 38 17.63 -0.84 9.83
CA THR A 38 16.88 0.06 8.94
C THR A 38 16.45 -0.66 7.67
N VAL A 39 15.18 -0.49 7.31
CA VAL A 39 14.63 -0.93 6.04
C VAL A 39 14.16 0.30 5.28
N TRP A 40 14.48 0.39 3.99
CA TRP A 40 13.93 1.41 3.11
C TRP A 40 12.69 0.85 2.46
N ALA A 41 11.54 0.99 3.13
CA ALA A 41 10.25 0.62 2.58
C ALA A 41 10.02 1.33 1.25
N ALA A 42 9.36 0.64 0.32
CA ALA A 42 9.08 1.13 -1.01
C ALA A 42 7.66 0.76 -1.43
N GLY A 43 7.05 1.59 -2.26
CA GLY A 43 5.68 1.43 -2.72
C GLY A 43 5.46 1.98 -4.13
N ILE A 44 4.76 1.23 -4.97
CA ILE A 44 4.28 1.68 -6.29
C ILE A 44 2.81 1.29 -6.50
N PRO A 45 2.07 2.00 -7.37
CA PRO A 45 2.42 3.27 -8.00
C PRO A 45 2.36 4.46 -7.01
N VAL A 46 1.98 4.21 -5.76
CA VAL A 46 1.81 5.24 -4.73
C VAL A 46 2.79 5.00 -3.57
N GLY A 47 3.37 6.09 -3.07
CA GLY A 47 4.27 6.10 -1.92
C GLY A 47 5.73 6.39 -2.29
N GLY A 48 6.27 5.70 -3.29
CA GLY A 48 7.68 5.83 -3.68
C GLY A 48 8.58 5.07 -2.71
N GLY A 49 9.09 5.72 -1.67
CA GLY A 49 9.86 5.03 -0.64
C GLY A 49 10.28 5.92 0.53
N GLN A 50 10.53 5.26 1.67
CA GLN A 50 10.82 5.90 2.96
C GLN A 50 11.81 5.04 3.76
N ALA A 51 12.82 5.67 4.35
CA ALA A 51 13.70 5.01 5.31
C ALA A 51 12.97 4.82 6.65
N LEU A 52 12.95 3.60 7.17
CA LEU A 52 12.36 3.24 8.46
C LEU A 52 13.42 2.59 9.34
N GLY A 53 13.82 3.28 10.41
CA GLY A 53 14.54 2.67 11.52
C GLY A 53 13.66 1.71 12.32
N GLN A 54 14.27 0.98 13.26
CA GLN A 54 13.54 0.06 14.14
C GLN A 54 12.41 0.79 14.89
N GLY A 55 11.21 0.23 14.86
CA GLY A 55 10.00 0.76 15.48
C GLY A 55 9.35 1.94 14.73
N GLN A 56 9.96 2.42 13.63
CA GLN A 56 9.37 3.51 12.84
C GLN A 56 8.28 2.98 11.90
N SER A 57 7.36 3.88 11.55
CA SER A 57 6.21 3.59 10.68
C SER A 57 6.09 4.61 9.55
N TRP A 58 5.51 4.17 8.43
CA TRP A 58 5.15 5.00 7.29
C TRP A 58 3.70 4.75 6.89
N SER A 59 2.90 5.81 6.83
CA SER A 59 1.50 5.74 6.41
C SER A 59 1.36 6.24 4.97
N VAL A 60 0.72 5.44 4.12
CA VAL A 60 0.50 5.71 2.69
C VAL A 60 -0.99 5.61 2.39
N GLY A 61 -1.59 6.73 2.00
CA GLY A 61 -2.95 6.74 1.47
C GLY A 61 -2.93 6.37 -0.01
N VAL A 62 -3.56 5.24 -0.34
CA VAL A 62 -3.62 4.71 -1.71
C VAL A 62 -5.06 4.88 -2.25
N PRO A 63 -5.25 5.58 -3.38
CA PRO A 63 -6.57 5.79 -3.95
C PRO A 63 -7.26 4.49 -4.35
N ALA A 64 -8.59 4.42 -4.20
CA ALA A 64 -9.39 3.34 -4.77
C ALA A 64 -9.24 3.30 -6.30
N GLY A 65 -9.29 2.09 -6.86
CA GLY A 65 -9.01 1.85 -8.29
C GLY A 65 -7.53 1.65 -8.61
N THR A 66 -6.62 1.81 -7.63
CA THR A 66 -5.21 1.49 -7.81
C THR A 66 -5.05 -0.01 -8.08
N SER A 67 -4.36 -0.36 -9.16
CA SER A 67 -4.06 -1.74 -9.55
C SER A 67 -2.56 -1.93 -9.71
N SER A 68 -2.11 -3.20 -9.72
CA SER A 68 -0.69 -3.56 -9.80
C SER A 68 0.15 -2.88 -8.70
N GLY A 69 -0.47 -2.67 -7.54
CA GLY A 69 0.16 -2.03 -6.40
C GLY A 69 1.14 -2.98 -5.71
N ARG A 70 2.27 -2.46 -5.25
CA ARG A 70 3.27 -3.25 -4.54
C ARG A 70 3.85 -2.48 -3.37
N PHE A 71 4.10 -3.17 -2.26
CA PHE A 71 4.97 -2.71 -1.18
C PHE A 71 6.04 -3.76 -0.88
N TRP A 72 7.26 -3.32 -0.53
CA TRP A 72 8.35 -4.21 -0.14
C TRP A 72 9.40 -3.49 0.72
N GLY A 73 10.28 -4.27 1.35
CA GLY A 73 11.44 -3.76 2.07
C GLY A 73 12.70 -3.80 1.21
N ARG A 74 13.52 -2.73 1.27
CA ARG A 74 14.87 -2.69 0.69
C ARG A 74 15.93 -2.65 1.78
N THR A 75 17.04 -3.35 1.58
CA THR A 75 18.10 -3.46 2.60
C THR A 75 19.41 -2.86 2.13
N GLU A 76 20.21 -2.42 3.11
CA GLU A 76 21.58 -1.91 2.91
C GLU A 76 21.65 -0.79 1.86
N CYS A 77 20.72 0.16 1.93
CA CYS A 77 20.67 1.25 0.96
C CYS A 77 21.58 2.41 1.36
N SER A 78 22.10 3.10 0.34
CA SER A 78 22.78 4.38 0.49
C SER A 78 22.26 5.34 -0.58
N PHE A 79 21.77 6.50 -0.17
CA PHE A 79 21.26 7.55 -1.05
C PHE A 79 21.97 8.88 -0.77
N ASP A 80 22.19 9.68 -1.80
CA ASP A 80 22.63 11.06 -1.70
C ASP A 80 21.48 12.00 -1.28
N GLY A 81 21.78 13.29 -1.10
CA GLY A 81 20.78 14.30 -0.73
C GLY A 81 19.70 14.55 -1.80
N SER A 82 19.90 14.07 -3.03
CA SER A 82 18.92 14.10 -4.11
C SER A 82 18.08 12.83 -4.20
N GLY A 83 18.35 11.84 -3.33
CA GLY A 83 17.67 10.55 -3.32
C GLY A 83 18.19 9.56 -4.37
N ASN A 84 19.35 9.80 -4.99
CA ASN A 84 19.98 8.84 -5.90
C ASN A 84 20.96 7.94 -5.15
N GLY A 85 21.06 6.67 -5.52
CA GLY A 85 21.80 5.72 -4.73
C GLY A 85 21.63 4.28 -5.18
N ARG A 86 21.69 3.35 -4.22
CA ARG A 86 21.49 1.93 -4.47
C ARG A 86 21.13 1.19 -3.18
N CYS A 87 20.40 0.09 -3.32
CA CYS A 87 20.18 -0.93 -2.29
C CYS A 87 20.80 -2.28 -2.68
N SER A 88 21.19 -3.10 -1.70
CA SER A 88 21.68 -4.47 -1.95
C SER A 88 20.56 -5.41 -2.41
N THR A 89 19.35 -5.26 -1.86
CA THR A 89 18.15 -6.03 -2.26
C THR A 89 16.95 -5.11 -2.47
N GLY A 90 16.04 -5.49 -3.38
CA GLY A 90 14.82 -4.74 -3.66
C GLY A 90 15.04 -3.36 -4.31
N ASP A 91 16.22 -3.07 -4.83
CA ASP A 91 16.50 -1.77 -5.47
C ASP A 91 15.53 -1.47 -6.62
N CYS A 92 15.12 -0.22 -6.79
CA CYS A 92 14.11 0.17 -7.80
C CYS A 92 14.67 1.11 -8.87
N GLY A 93 15.94 0.92 -9.24
CA GLY A 93 16.63 1.74 -10.25
C GLY A 93 17.51 2.83 -9.64
N GLY A 94 18.01 2.62 -8.43
CA GLY A 94 18.94 3.52 -7.75
C GLY A 94 18.32 4.82 -7.27
N VAL A 95 17.04 4.82 -6.92
CA VAL A 95 16.32 5.99 -6.40
C VAL A 95 15.60 5.68 -5.09
N LEU A 96 15.52 6.65 -4.18
CA LEU A 96 14.82 6.52 -2.91
C LEU A 96 13.31 6.39 -3.14
N SER A 97 12.75 7.26 -3.98
CA SER A 97 11.33 7.28 -4.33
C SER A 97 11.07 6.42 -5.57
N CYS A 98 10.68 5.16 -5.34
CA CYS A 98 10.53 4.17 -6.40
C CYS A 98 9.43 4.52 -7.42
N GLN A 99 9.74 4.29 -8.69
CA GLN A 99 8.78 4.34 -9.81
C GLN A 99 8.65 2.98 -10.51
N LEU A 100 9.60 2.08 -10.25
CA LEU A 100 9.64 0.71 -10.74
C LEU A 100 9.56 -0.25 -9.56
N SER A 101 9.17 -1.49 -9.83
CA SER A 101 9.20 -2.54 -8.80
C SER A 101 10.64 -2.88 -8.41
N GLY A 102 10.80 -3.43 -7.21
CA GLY A 102 12.11 -3.83 -6.68
C GLY A 102 12.73 -4.97 -7.48
N GLN A 103 14.03 -4.89 -7.71
CA GLN A 103 14.81 -5.98 -8.30
C GLN A 103 14.93 -7.15 -7.32
N PRO A 104 14.84 -8.41 -7.80
CA PRO A 104 15.05 -9.60 -6.99
C PRO A 104 16.41 -9.61 -6.24
N PRO A 105 16.49 -10.15 -5.01
CA PRO A 105 15.39 -10.73 -4.24
C PRO A 105 14.49 -9.67 -3.57
N ALA A 106 13.17 -9.86 -3.60
CA ALA A 106 12.21 -8.98 -2.93
C ALA A 106 10.93 -9.72 -2.50
N THR A 107 10.68 -9.79 -1.18
CA THR A 107 9.39 -10.23 -0.64
C THR A 107 8.37 -9.11 -0.87
N LEU A 108 7.29 -9.40 -1.61
CA LEU A 108 6.31 -8.40 -2.03
C LEU A 108 4.99 -8.59 -1.26
N VAL A 109 4.37 -7.46 -0.93
CA VAL A 109 2.92 -7.34 -0.80
C VAL A 109 2.41 -6.84 -2.14
N GLU A 110 1.51 -7.57 -2.80
CA GLU A 110 0.85 -7.13 -4.02
C GLU A 110 -0.62 -6.82 -3.73
N TYR A 111 -1.19 -5.81 -4.39
CA TYR A 111 -2.57 -5.42 -4.16
C TYR A 111 -3.24 -4.76 -5.38
N THR A 112 -4.58 -4.80 -5.37
CA THR A 112 -5.46 -4.03 -6.25
C THR A 112 -6.67 -3.57 -5.44
N LEU A 113 -6.88 -2.27 -5.32
CA LEU A 113 -7.97 -1.69 -4.53
C LEU A 113 -9.19 -1.41 -5.41
N ASN A 114 -10.37 -1.86 -4.98
CA ASN A 114 -11.65 -1.58 -5.63
C ASN A 114 -11.66 -1.81 -7.16
N GLY A 115 -10.94 -2.81 -7.69
CA GLY A 115 -10.50 -2.62 -9.08
C GLY A 115 -9.88 -3.74 -9.87
N GLY A 116 -10.33 -4.99 -9.71
CA GLY A 116 -10.34 -5.87 -10.88
C GLY A 116 -11.36 -5.39 -11.93
N ASN A 117 -12.56 -4.97 -11.48
CA ASN A 117 -13.70 -4.58 -12.33
C ASN A 117 -14.74 -3.66 -11.63
N GLY A 118 -14.39 -2.98 -10.53
CA GLY A 118 -15.36 -2.13 -9.79
C GLY A 118 -16.37 -2.90 -8.92
N ASN A 119 -16.05 -4.14 -8.52
CA ASN A 119 -16.91 -5.00 -7.70
C ASN A 119 -16.89 -4.67 -6.19
N ASN A 120 -16.39 -3.49 -5.80
CA ASN A 120 -16.29 -3.08 -4.39
C ASN A 120 -15.47 -4.07 -3.53
N GLN A 121 -14.43 -4.63 -4.13
CA GLN A 121 -13.49 -5.56 -3.51
C GLN A 121 -12.06 -5.13 -3.75
N ASP A 122 -11.25 -5.30 -2.71
CA ASP A 122 -9.80 -5.22 -2.76
C ASP A 122 -9.23 -6.64 -2.88
N PHE A 123 -8.15 -6.78 -3.64
CA PHE A 123 -7.38 -8.02 -3.78
C PHE A 123 -5.97 -7.80 -3.27
N TYR A 124 -5.41 -8.78 -2.58
CA TYR A 124 -4.06 -8.73 -2.06
C TYR A 124 -3.47 -10.13 -1.90
N ASP A 125 -2.15 -10.19 -1.94
CA ASP A 125 -1.36 -11.38 -1.64
C ASP A 125 0.05 -11.00 -1.19
N LEU A 126 0.76 -12.02 -0.69
CA LEU A 126 2.20 -11.98 -0.57
C LEU A 126 2.82 -12.73 -1.74
N SER A 127 3.99 -12.29 -2.19
CA SER A 127 4.72 -12.95 -3.28
C SER A 127 6.21 -13.03 -2.97
N VAL A 128 6.78 -14.21 -3.19
CA VAL A 128 8.22 -14.49 -3.19
C VAL A 128 8.66 -15.08 -4.54
N ILE A 129 7.87 -14.86 -5.60
CA ILE A 129 8.26 -15.20 -6.99
C ILE A 129 9.57 -14.49 -7.34
N ASP A 130 9.71 -13.23 -6.92
CA ASP A 130 10.91 -12.42 -7.08
C ASP A 130 11.95 -12.68 -5.96
N GLY A 131 11.85 -13.80 -5.24
CA GLY A 131 12.73 -14.21 -4.15
C GLY A 131 12.42 -13.53 -2.81
N PHE A 132 13.08 -13.99 -1.74
CA PHE A 132 12.86 -13.50 -0.38
C PHE A 132 14.02 -12.67 0.15
N ASN A 133 13.71 -11.55 0.81
CA ASN A 133 14.72 -10.71 1.48
C ASN A 133 14.31 -10.31 2.91
N VAL A 134 13.15 -9.68 3.09
CA VAL A 134 12.66 -9.19 4.39
C VAL A 134 11.39 -9.98 4.75
N PRO A 135 11.33 -10.62 5.94
CA PRO A 135 10.11 -11.19 6.47
C PRO A 135 9.01 -10.13 6.56
N LEU A 136 7.77 -10.46 6.22
CA LEU A 136 6.67 -9.51 6.41
C LEU A 136 5.32 -10.19 6.66
N SER A 137 4.41 -9.43 7.27
CA SER A 137 3.00 -9.78 7.37
C SER A 137 2.13 -8.66 6.82
N LEU A 138 0.93 -9.01 6.37
CA LEU A 138 -0.13 -8.10 5.97
C LEU A 138 -1.40 -8.44 6.74
N THR A 139 -2.00 -7.44 7.40
CA THR A 139 -3.24 -7.59 8.16
C THR A 139 -4.25 -6.54 7.73
N PRO A 140 -5.37 -6.92 7.09
CA PRO A 140 -6.49 -6.03 6.85
C PRO A 140 -7.14 -5.57 8.16
N SER A 141 -7.70 -4.36 8.18
CA SER A 141 -8.43 -3.83 9.34
C SER A 141 -9.81 -4.47 9.52
N ASP A 142 -10.36 -5.05 8.46
CA ASP A 142 -11.56 -5.86 8.52
C ASP A 142 -11.19 -7.28 8.96
N GLY A 143 -11.58 -7.65 10.17
CA GLY A 143 -11.26 -8.95 10.77
C GLY A 143 -11.92 -10.15 10.09
N SER A 144 -12.81 -9.95 9.10
CA SER A 144 -13.32 -11.02 8.25
C SER A 144 -12.36 -11.40 7.12
N CYS A 145 -11.37 -10.55 6.82
CA CYS A 145 -10.39 -10.75 5.78
C CYS A 145 -9.15 -11.50 6.29
N GLN A 146 -8.52 -12.28 5.42
CA GLN A 146 -7.39 -13.12 5.79
C GLN A 146 -6.13 -12.29 6.08
N ALA A 147 -5.52 -12.49 7.25
CA ALA A 147 -4.17 -12.00 7.52
C ALA A 147 -3.12 -12.97 6.93
N LEU A 148 -2.04 -12.44 6.37
CA LEU A 148 -0.98 -13.20 5.69
C LEU A 148 0.36 -12.95 6.36
N THR A 149 1.20 -13.98 6.47
CA THR A 149 2.56 -13.86 7.00
C THR A 149 3.55 -14.69 6.20
N CYS A 150 4.70 -14.08 5.88
CA CYS A 150 5.81 -14.74 5.21
C CYS A 150 7.13 -14.47 5.94
N ASN A 151 7.62 -15.47 6.67
CA ASN A 151 8.86 -15.37 7.46
C ASN A 151 10.07 -16.07 6.84
N MET A 152 9.91 -16.66 5.66
CA MET A 152 10.95 -17.42 4.97
C MET A 152 10.66 -17.53 3.47
N ASP A 153 11.68 -17.90 2.69
CA ASP A 153 11.65 -18.03 1.23
C ASP A 153 10.57 -18.97 0.67
N LYS A 154 10.05 -19.89 1.48
CA LYS A 154 8.98 -20.83 1.09
C LYS A 154 7.85 -20.82 2.09
N CYS A 155 7.24 -19.66 2.27
CA CYS A 155 6.14 -19.49 3.20
C CYS A 155 4.80 -19.94 2.57
N PRO A 156 3.88 -20.57 3.33
CA PRO A 156 2.60 -21.04 2.81
C PRO A 156 1.65 -19.95 2.30
N ASP A 157 1.76 -18.73 2.83
CA ASP A 157 0.82 -17.64 2.52
C ASP A 157 1.23 -16.82 1.29
N ALA A 158 2.40 -17.07 0.70
CA ALA A 158 2.87 -16.33 -0.47
C ALA A 158 2.85 -17.17 -1.75
N TYR A 159 2.76 -16.47 -2.88
CA TYR A 159 3.09 -17.01 -4.19
C TYR A 159 4.55 -17.46 -4.23
N LEU A 160 4.77 -18.77 -4.42
CA LEU A 160 6.10 -19.31 -4.73
C LEU A 160 6.34 -19.39 -6.24
N THR A 161 5.27 -19.64 -7.00
CA THR A 161 5.27 -19.72 -8.46
C THR A 161 3.96 -19.17 -9.05
N PRO A 162 3.95 -18.69 -10.32
CA PRO A 162 2.76 -18.06 -10.92
C PRO A 162 1.44 -18.86 -10.97
N PRO A 163 1.40 -20.20 -11.13
CA PRO A 163 0.13 -20.92 -11.28
C PRO A 163 -0.63 -21.15 -9.96
N GLU A 164 -0.18 -20.59 -8.83
CA GLU A 164 -0.82 -20.79 -7.52
C GLU A 164 -1.97 -19.81 -7.28
N PRO A 165 -3.05 -20.16 -6.56
CA PRO A 165 -4.06 -19.18 -6.14
C PRO A 165 -3.79 -18.73 -4.70
N LYS A 166 -2.98 -17.68 -4.50
CA LYS A 166 -2.71 -17.08 -3.17
C LYS A 166 -3.35 -15.71 -2.99
N SER A 167 -4.01 -15.16 -4.01
CA SER A 167 -4.76 -13.91 -3.87
C SER A 167 -5.99 -14.07 -3.00
N HIS A 168 -6.16 -13.14 -2.07
CA HIS A 168 -7.30 -13.01 -1.18
C HIS A 168 -8.12 -11.78 -1.54
N ALA A 169 -9.41 -11.81 -1.23
CA ALA A 169 -10.32 -10.68 -1.41
C ALA A 169 -10.74 -10.12 -0.05
N CYS A 170 -10.96 -8.81 0.02
CA CYS A 170 -11.55 -8.11 1.16
C CYS A 170 -12.57 -7.08 0.65
N PRO A 171 -13.65 -6.76 1.39
CA PRO A 171 -14.51 -5.64 1.03
C PRO A 171 -13.69 -4.35 0.88
N SER A 172 -13.98 -3.54 -0.14
CA SER A 172 -13.30 -2.26 -0.32
C SER A 172 -13.57 -1.31 0.85
N GLY A 173 -12.57 -0.47 1.15
CA GLY A 173 -12.60 0.46 2.28
C GLY A 173 -11.89 -0.07 3.53
N ALA A 174 -11.33 -1.29 3.47
CA ALA A 174 -10.39 -1.77 4.48
C ALA A 174 -9.09 -0.95 4.44
N ASN A 175 -8.48 -0.77 5.61
CA ASN A 175 -7.09 -0.33 5.74
C ASN A 175 -6.20 -1.55 5.96
N TYR A 176 -4.90 -1.39 5.79
CA TYR A 176 -3.95 -2.50 5.86
C TYR A 176 -2.75 -2.13 6.72
N ASN A 177 -2.32 -3.07 7.56
CA ASN A 177 -1.09 -2.96 8.32
C ASN A 177 -0.06 -3.95 7.79
N ILE A 178 1.12 -3.46 7.45
CA ILE A 178 2.28 -4.25 7.02
C ILE A 178 3.34 -4.17 8.12
N ILE A 179 3.78 -5.31 8.61
CA ILE A 179 4.88 -5.39 9.58
C ILE A 179 6.05 -6.06 8.88
N LEU A 180 7.20 -5.38 8.84
CA LEU A 180 8.47 -5.93 8.40
C LEU A 180 9.15 -6.57 9.62
N CYS A 181 9.58 -7.83 9.50
CA CYS A 181 10.02 -8.68 10.61
C CYS A 181 8.96 -8.83 11.73
N PRO A 182 7.76 -9.39 11.41
CA PRO A 182 6.69 -9.61 12.37
C PRO A 182 7.05 -10.62 13.47
#